data_AF-A0A6V7X2Y9-F1
#
_entry.id   AF-A0A6V7X2Y9-F1
#
_cell.length_a   1.000
_cell.length_b   1.000
_cell.length_c   1.000
_cell.angle_alpha   90.00
_cell.angle_beta   90.00
_cell.angle_gamma   90.00
#
_symmetry.space_group_name_H-M   'P 1'
#
loop_
_entity.id
_entity.type
_entity.pdbx_description
1 polymer ?
#
loop_
_entity_poly.entity_id
_entity_poly.type
_entity_poly.pdbx_seq_one_letter_code
_entity_poly.pdbx_strand_id
1 'polypeptide(L)'
;MKIFSDNKTEYYQNCGKCPKTRLSLNGKSDELLGERLKENYIDDFKCADCNNGTLCNSEKFIEEKLFCLERSLNDSMFVKGARVCEEQCFVSRDNLTGYVTQGCGSCLTNDTTECHECKEDYCNEERKVYKHCLADNGEICKTPFDAPCYLWRNPTNGGCGACPFFTCKECNTHRCNNETELPFYCFGFMASYKECNESNCYIAKIEEKVRDKKIQQYHYDCGKCPTDILDLSPYIKIKDKSFLNKFKHIDMSKMQCAECSNSPACNADTYFEKKLFCWERDVKKWTPTKGRRVCGESCFIGVDQSKMGFVQGCGNCPSNLKKCLNCNTPYCNVINKLSTIKCHYLISKTKPFVKKEKICHPLHFSCYIAKDIFGRVEQNCGVCPSKYKNCLACKDKDLCNEESTIQPTKNL
;
A
#
# COMPACT_ATOMS: atom_id res chain seq x y z
N MET A 1 57.99 -26.25 -34.70
CA MET A 1 57.24 -26.84 -35.83
C MET A 1 55.97 -26.02 -36.05
N LYS A 2 55.50 -25.91 -37.31
CA LYS A 2 54.47 -24.96 -37.82
C LYS A 2 53.26 -24.75 -36.89
N ILE A 3 52.91 -23.48 -36.68
CA ILE A 3 51.72 -23.02 -35.94
C ILE A 3 50.61 -22.74 -36.97
N PHE A 4 49.46 -23.38 -36.80
CA PHE A 4 48.18 -22.95 -37.37
C PHE A 4 47.26 -22.59 -36.21
N SER A 5 46.79 -21.34 -36.23
CA SER A 5 45.81 -20.78 -35.29
C SER A 5 44.41 -21.22 -35.71
N ASP A 6 43.78 -22.00 -34.85
CA ASP A 6 42.35 -22.21 -34.69
C ASP A 6 42.21 -22.83 -33.30
N ASN A 7 41.39 -22.24 -32.41
CA ASN A 7 41.03 -22.65 -31.04
C ASN A 7 41.37 -24.12 -30.66
N LYS A 8 42.66 -24.43 -30.49
CA LYS A 8 43.16 -25.77 -30.20
C LYS A 8 43.73 -25.74 -28.80
N THR A 9 43.23 -26.65 -27.97
CA THR A 9 43.86 -26.97 -26.69
C THR A 9 45.32 -27.31 -26.97
N GLU A 10 46.25 -26.55 -26.39
CA GLU A 10 47.68 -26.80 -26.54
C GLU A 10 48.20 -27.55 -25.32
N TYR A 11 48.82 -28.70 -25.56
CA TYR A 11 49.43 -29.51 -24.50
C TYR A 11 50.92 -29.28 -24.47
N TYR A 12 51.45 -29.06 -23.26
CA TYR A 12 52.88 -28.92 -23.03
C TYR A 12 53.36 -30.05 -22.13
N GLN A 13 54.36 -30.81 -22.60
CA GLN A 13 54.86 -32.03 -21.99
C GLN A 13 56.32 -31.81 -21.60
N ASN A 14 56.67 -32.02 -20.33
CA ASN A 14 58.05 -31.91 -19.85
C ASN A 14 58.33 -32.91 -18.72
N CYS A 15 59.60 -33.15 -18.44
CA CYS A 15 60.07 -33.94 -17.31
C CYS A 15 60.06 -33.10 -16.03
N GLY A 16 59.60 -33.68 -14.92
CA GLY A 16 59.58 -33.03 -13.61
C GLY A 16 58.21 -33.08 -12.95
N LYS A 17 58.05 -32.32 -11.87
CA LYS A 17 56.76 -32.13 -11.19
C LYS A 17 56.13 -30.81 -11.60
N CYS A 18 54.81 -30.75 -11.56
CA CYS A 18 54.03 -29.57 -11.76
C CYS A 18 54.49 -28.48 -10.77
N PRO A 19 55.05 -27.37 -11.25
CA PRO A 19 55.74 -26.37 -10.43
C PRO A 19 54.82 -25.70 -9.42
N LYS A 20 55.11 -25.75 -8.11
CA LYS A 20 54.19 -25.28 -7.05
C LYS A 20 54.01 -23.76 -6.97
N THR A 21 54.92 -22.97 -7.53
CA THR A 21 54.90 -21.49 -7.55
C THR A 21 55.72 -20.98 -8.74
N ARG A 22 55.50 -19.72 -9.15
CA ARG A 22 56.28 -19.02 -10.21
C ARG A 22 57.80 -19.10 -9.99
N LEU A 23 58.25 -19.15 -8.74
CA LEU A 23 59.66 -19.21 -8.34
C LEU A 23 60.34 -20.56 -8.63
N SER A 24 59.56 -21.62 -8.89
CA SER A 24 60.08 -22.98 -9.11
C SER A 24 60.58 -23.23 -10.53
N LEU A 25 60.42 -22.26 -11.45
CA LEU A 25 60.82 -22.35 -12.87
C LEU A 25 62.22 -21.78 -13.16
N ASN A 26 62.91 -21.22 -12.16
CA ASN A 26 64.20 -20.53 -12.34
C ASN A 26 65.40 -21.47 -12.60
N GLY A 27 65.19 -22.77 -12.79
CA GLY A 27 66.25 -23.75 -13.01
C GLY A 27 66.23 -24.33 -14.41
N LYS A 28 66.83 -23.66 -15.41
CA LYS A 28 67.22 -24.17 -16.75
C LYS A 28 66.23 -25.07 -17.54
N SER A 29 64.98 -25.25 -17.10
CA SER A 29 63.99 -26.08 -17.78
C SER A 29 63.02 -25.19 -18.54
N ASP A 30 63.29 -25.10 -19.83
CA ASP A 30 62.41 -24.64 -20.91
C ASP A 30 62.06 -23.13 -20.96
N GLU A 31 62.95 -22.40 -21.65
CA GLU A 31 62.83 -20.98 -22.00
C GLU A 31 61.48 -20.67 -22.69
N LEU A 32 60.94 -21.63 -23.46
CA LEU A 32 59.70 -21.51 -24.21
C LEU A 32 58.43 -21.52 -23.33
N LEU A 33 58.44 -22.31 -22.24
CA LEU A 33 57.38 -22.28 -21.22
C LEU A 33 57.50 -21.00 -20.38
N GLY A 34 58.73 -20.62 -20.04
CA GLY A 34 59.02 -19.37 -19.34
C GLY A 34 58.53 -18.12 -20.10
N GLU A 35 58.66 -18.09 -21.43
CA GLU A 35 58.14 -17.00 -22.27
C GLU A 35 56.61 -16.94 -22.28
N ARG A 36 55.91 -18.08 -22.38
CA ARG A 36 54.43 -18.12 -22.36
C ARG A 36 53.82 -17.83 -20.99
N LEU A 37 54.52 -18.16 -19.91
CA LEU A 37 54.13 -17.84 -18.52
C LEU A 37 54.50 -16.41 -18.08
N LYS A 38 55.14 -15.61 -18.95
CA LYS A 38 55.31 -14.16 -18.69
C LYS A 38 53.98 -13.41 -18.78
N GLU A 39 53.02 -13.93 -19.56
CA GLU A 39 51.72 -13.30 -19.83
C GLU A 39 50.55 -13.88 -19.03
N ASN A 40 50.68 -15.07 -18.43
CA ASN A 40 49.62 -15.77 -17.68
C ASN A 40 50.14 -16.33 -16.35
N TYR A 41 49.26 -16.54 -15.35
CA TYR A 41 49.67 -17.16 -14.09
C TYR A 41 49.73 -18.68 -14.25
N ILE A 42 50.70 -19.32 -13.58
CA ILE A 42 50.89 -20.78 -13.67
C ILE A 42 49.70 -21.56 -13.10
N ASP A 43 48.96 -20.92 -12.21
CA ASP A 43 47.74 -21.42 -11.59
C ASP A 43 46.52 -21.31 -12.53
N ASP A 44 46.69 -20.80 -13.75
CA ASP A 44 45.66 -20.76 -14.78
C ASP A 44 45.68 -22.00 -15.71
N PHE A 45 46.70 -22.87 -15.59
CA PHE A 45 46.89 -24.02 -16.48
C PHE A 45 46.74 -25.34 -15.73
N LYS A 46 45.91 -26.23 -16.28
CA LYS A 46 45.83 -27.63 -15.82
C LYS A 46 47.21 -28.27 -15.87
N CYS A 47 47.64 -28.86 -14.76
CA CYS A 47 48.90 -29.58 -14.67
C CYS A 47 48.72 -30.88 -13.90
N ALA A 48 49.24 -31.97 -14.47
CA ALA A 48 49.16 -33.30 -13.88
C ALA A 48 50.54 -33.96 -13.83
N ASP A 49 50.90 -34.45 -12.65
CA ASP A 49 52.11 -35.27 -12.46
C ASP A 49 51.81 -36.72 -12.80
N CYS A 50 52.55 -37.29 -13.74
CA CYS A 50 52.46 -38.70 -14.05
C CYS A 50 53.52 -39.48 -13.24
N ASN A 51 53.08 -40.11 -12.14
CA ASN A 51 53.95 -40.85 -11.23
C ASN A 51 54.33 -42.22 -11.82
N ASN A 52 55.63 -42.50 -11.94
CA ASN A 52 56.22 -43.82 -12.20
C ASN A 52 55.77 -44.58 -13.47
N GLY A 53 55.29 -43.87 -14.50
CA GLY A 53 54.96 -44.47 -15.81
C GLY A 53 56.00 -44.16 -16.90
N THR A 54 56.24 -45.11 -17.80
CA THR A 54 57.00 -44.84 -19.04
C THR A 54 56.08 -44.12 -20.03
N LEU A 55 56.47 -42.93 -20.52
CA LEU A 55 55.70 -42.13 -21.50
C LEU A 55 54.25 -41.83 -21.06
N CYS A 56 54.06 -41.50 -19.78
CA CYS A 56 52.74 -41.30 -19.18
C CYS A 56 52.10 -39.93 -19.44
N ASN A 57 52.84 -38.96 -19.96
CA ASN A 57 52.43 -37.57 -20.15
C ASN A 57 51.66 -37.35 -21.48
N SER A 58 50.63 -38.14 -21.75
CA SER A 58 49.78 -38.00 -22.96
C SER A 58 48.66 -36.96 -22.78
N GLU A 59 48.05 -36.48 -23.88
CA GLU A 59 46.86 -35.61 -23.83
C GLU A 59 45.71 -36.30 -23.09
N LYS A 60 45.47 -37.57 -23.41
CA LYS A 60 44.49 -38.42 -22.73
C LYS A 60 44.74 -38.50 -21.21
N PHE A 61 46.01 -38.53 -20.78
CA PHE A 61 46.35 -38.61 -19.36
C PHE A 61 45.85 -37.40 -18.56
N ILE A 62 45.96 -36.19 -19.11
CA ILE A 62 45.48 -34.98 -18.42
C ILE A 62 43.97 -34.79 -18.58
N GLU A 63 43.38 -35.21 -19.71
CA GLU A 63 41.93 -35.19 -19.93
C GLU A 63 41.17 -36.16 -18.99
N GLU A 64 41.81 -37.25 -18.57
CA GLU A 64 41.25 -38.21 -17.60
C GLU A 64 41.45 -37.77 -16.13
N LYS A 65 42.14 -36.66 -15.87
CA LYS A 65 42.31 -36.13 -14.51
C LYS A 65 41.15 -35.26 -14.12
N LEU A 66 40.79 -35.37 -12.84
CA LEU A 66 39.80 -34.50 -12.21
C LEU A 66 40.45 -33.18 -11.80
N PHE A 67 39.83 -32.07 -12.17
CA PHE A 67 40.15 -30.73 -11.68
C PHE A 67 38.92 -30.11 -11.01
N CYS A 68 39.11 -29.36 -9.94
CA CYS A 68 38.01 -28.77 -9.18
C CYS A 68 38.06 -27.24 -9.23
N LEU A 69 36.91 -26.59 -9.00
CA LEU A 69 36.89 -25.17 -8.66
C LEU A 69 37.46 -24.99 -7.26
N GLU A 70 38.26 -23.95 -7.07
CA GLU A 70 38.89 -23.62 -5.80
C GLU A 70 38.42 -22.26 -5.32
N ARG A 71 38.01 -22.18 -4.05
CA ARG A 71 37.62 -20.94 -3.39
C ARG A 71 37.89 -21.04 -1.90
N SER A 72 38.75 -20.15 -1.39
CA SER A 72 39.01 -20.01 0.05
C SER A 72 38.05 -19.01 0.70
N LEU A 73 37.98 -19.03 2.03
CA LEU A 73 37.08 -18.17 2.83
C LEU A 73 37.22 -16.67 2.55
N ASN A 74 38.38 -16.21 2.08
CA ASN A 74 38.66 -14.78 1.83
C ASN A 74 38.54 -14.38 0.35
N ASP A 75 38.23 -15.32 -0.53
CA ASP A 75 38.20 -15.06 -1.97
C ASP A 75 36.81 -14.61 -2.43
N SER A 76 36.78 -13.48 -3.13
CA SER A 76 35.54 -12.92 -3.69
C SER A 76 35.00 -13.72 -4.87
N MET A 77 35.87 -14.48 -5.55
CA MET A 77 35.55 -15.30 -6.72
C MET A 77 36.22 -16.67 -6.60
N PHE A 78 35.63 -17.68 -7.22
CA PHE A 78 36.29 -18.96 -7.41
C PHE A 78 37.29 -18.87 -8.56
N VAL A 79 38.31 -19.71 -8.50
CA VAL A 79 39.27 -19.94 -9.60
C VAL A 79 39.14 -21.37 -10.10
N LYS A 80 39.55 -21.61 -11.34
CA LYS A 80 39.69 -22.98 -11.84
C LYS A 80 40.96 -23.56 -11.26
N GLY A 81 40.83 -24.60 -10.43
CA GLY A 81 41.99 -25.31 -9.91
C GLY A 81 42.87 -25.84 -11.04
N ALA A 82 44.15 -25.53 -10.96
CA ALA A 82 45.18 -25.99 -11.89
C ALA A 82 45.66 -27.42 -11.59
N ARG A 83 45.29 -27.98 -10.43
CA ARG A 83 45.87 -29.23 -9.91
C ARG A 83 44.89 -30.39 -9.96
N VAL A 84 45.47 -31.56 -10.17
CA VAL A 84 44.75 -32.83 -10.14
C VAL A 84 44.18 -33.06 -8.75
N CYS A 85 42.90 -33.38 -8.75
CA CYS A 85 42.17 -33.90 -7.62
C CYS A 85 42.14 -35.43 -7.67
N GLU A 86 42.48 -36.10 -6.58
CA GLU A 86 42.64 -37.56 -6.59
C GLU A 86 41.32 -38.32 -6.50
N GLU A 87 40.29 -37.75 -5.86
CA GLU A 87 39.05 -38.48 -5.56
C GLU A 87 37.80 -37.79 -6.10
N GLN A 88 37.50 -36.59 -5.59
CA GLN A 88 36.28 -35.86 -5.89
C GLN A 88 36.43 -34.37 -5.57
N CYS A 89 35.53 -33.56 -6.13
CA CYS A 89 35.39 -32.15 -5.82
C CYS A 89 34.27 -31.95 -4.80
N PHE A 90 34.42 -30.94 -3.94
CA PHE A 90 33.36 -30.52 -3.04
C PHE A 90 33.04 -29.03 -3.21
N VAL A 91 31.79 -28.69 -2.92
CA VAL A 91 31.35 -27.33 -2.64
C VAL A 91 30.52 -27.35 -1.38
N SER A 92 30.84 -26.46 -0.45
CA SER A 92 30.11 -26.34 0.80
C SER A 92 29.76 -24.90 1.11
N ARG A 93 28.65 -24.71 1.83
CA ARG A 93 28.22 -23.45 2.38
C ARG A 93 28.06 -23.56 3.89
N ASP A 94 28.69 -22.66 4.61
CA ASP A 94 28.53 -22.57 6.06
C ASP A 94 27.12 -22.04 6.41
N ASN A 95 26.40 -22.76 7.27
CA ASN A 95 25.02 -22.40 7.62
C ASN A 95 24.96 -21.09 8.42
N LEU A 96 25.97 -20.76 9.22
CA LEU A 96 25.97 -19.59 10.13
C LEU A 96 26.40 -18.30 9.43
N THR A 97 27.46 -18.36 8.64
CA THR A 97 28.10 -17.21 7.98
C THR A 97 27.66 -17.07 6.53
N GLY A 98 27.32 -18.17 5.86
CA GLY A 98 26.98 -18.19 4.45
C GLY A 98 28.15 -18.31 3.48
N TYR A 99 29.38 -18.37 3.98
CA TYR A 99 30.59 -18.49 3.16
C TYR A 99 30.60 -19.79 2.37
N VAL A 100 31.09 -19.70 1.13
CA VAL A 100 31.22 -20.83 0.22
C VAL A 100 32.67 -21.22 0.14
N THR A 101 32.95 -22.51 0.33
CA THR A 101 34.26 -23.10 0.09
C THR A 101 34.17 -24.17 -0.98
N GLN A 102 35.14 -24.17 -1.88
CA GLN A 102 35.21 -25.10 -3.01
C GLN A 102 36.63 -25.65 -3.08
N GLY A 103 36.76 -26.95 -3.37
CA GLY A 103 38.07 -27.53 -3.59
C GLY A 103 38.04 -29.03 -3.76
N CYS A 104 39.21 -29.61 -3.51
CA CYS A 104 39.47 -31.03 -3.60
C CYS A 104 39.17 -31.79 -2.33
N GLY A 105 38.65 -33.00 -2.49
CA GLY A 105 38.35 -33.94 -1.42
C GLY A 105 36.85 -34.01 -1.12
N SER A 106 36.56 -34.50 0.07
CA SER A 106 35.20 -34.81 0.51
C SER A 106 34.66 -33.74 1.44
N CYS A 107 33.35 -33.68 1.54
CA CYS A 107 32.65 -32.86 2.51
C CYS A 107 33.11 -33.18 3.94
N LEU A 108 33.42 -32.13 4.70
CA LEU A 108 33.64 -32.27 6.14
C LEU A 108 32.28 -32.57 6.79
N THR A 109 32.22 -33.63 7.60
CA THR A 109 30.97 -34.13 8.23
C THR A 109 30.50 -33.28 9.41
N ASN A 110 30.65 -31.96 9.35
CA ASN A 110 30.14 -31.07 10.40
C ASN A 110 28.68 -30.71 10.10
N ASP A 111 27.80 -30.86 11.10
CA ASP A 111 26.36 -30.56 11.01
C ASP A 111 26.04 -29.09 10.61
N THR A 112 27.04 -28.21 10.67
CA THR A 112 26.89 -26.77 10.40
C THR A 112 27.10 -26.38 8.94
N THR A 113 27.39 -27.32 8.04
CA THR A 113 27.66 -27.02 6.63
C THR A 113 26.76 -27.81 5.69
N GLU A 114 26.23 -27.13 4.68
CA GLU A 114 25.65 -27.80 3.52
C GLU A 114 26.76 -28.12 2.54
N CYS A 115 26.78 -29.33 1.97
CA CYS A 115 27.87 -29.73 1.11
C CYS A 115 27.41 -30.69 -0.01
N HIS A 116 28.05 -30.55 -1.17
CA HIS A 116 27.81 -31.37 -2.36
C HIS A 116 29.15 -31.86 -2.92
N GLU A 117 29.19 -33.14 -3.27
CA GLU A 117 30.37 -33.82 -3.84
C GLU A 117 30.07 -34.26 -5.28
N CYS A 118 31.09 -34.24 -6.12
CA CYS A 118 30.96 -34.65 -7.52
C CYS A 118 32.32 -35.08 -8.12
N LYS A 119 32.29 -35.84 -9.22
CA LYS A 119 33.46 -36.52 -9.81
C LYS A 119 33.76 -36.11 -11.25
N GLU A 120 33.18 -34.99 -11.68
CA GLU A 120 33.38 -34.44 -13.03
C GLU A 120 34.24 -33.17 -12.95
N ASP A 121 34.93 -32.83 -14.03
CA ASP A 121 35.76 -31.63 -14.09
C ASP A 121 34.97 -30.35 -13.77
N TYR A 122 35.47 -29.58 -12.80
CA TYR A 122 34.90 -28.31 -12.34
C TYR A 122 33.41 -28.39 -11.94
N CYS A 123 32.97 -29.56 -11.49
CA CYS A 123 31.56 -29.83 -11.21
C CYS A 123 31.01 -29.17 -9.94
N ASN A 124 31.89 -28.73 -9.04
CA ASN A 124 31.57 -28.22 -7.71
C ASN A 124 31.18 -26.74 -7.73
N GLU A 125 30.26 -26.36 -8.61
CA GLU A 125 29.77 -24.99 -8.74
C GLU A 125 28.93 -24.55 -7.52
N GLU A 126 28.97 -23.27 -7.17
CA GLU A 126 28.21 -22.71 -6.03
C GLU A 126 26.69 -22.99 -6.12
N ARG A 127 26.14 -23.11 -7.34
CA ARG A 127 24.72 -23.40 -7.55
C ARG A 127 24.27 -24.79 -7.07
N LYS A 128 25.22 -25.67 -6.74
CA LYS A 128 24.93 -27.02 -6.22
C LYS A 128 24.54 -27.03 -4.75
N VAL A 129 24.79 -25.94 -4.02
CA VAL A 129 24.33 -25.74 -2.65
C VAL A 129 23.23 -24.68 -2.60
N TYR A 130 22.31 -24.81 -1.65
CA TYR A 130 21.22 -23.86 -1.45
C TYR A 130 21.76 -22.45 -1.15
N LYS A 131 20.97 -21.47 -1.57
CA LYS A 131 21.09 -20.09 -1.12
C LYS A 131 20.38 -19.95 0.22
N HIS A 132 20.95 -19.14 1.11
CA HIS A 132 20.31 -18.82 2.39
C HIS A 132 19.63 -17.46 2.32
N CYS A 133 18.44 -17.37 2.90
CA CYS A 133 17.70 -16.12 3.13
C CYS A 133 17.36 -16.00 4.61
N LEU A 134 16.98 -14.81 5.05
CA LEU A 134 16.36 -14.60 6.35
C LEU A 134 14.89 -15.01 6.27
N ALA A 135 14.48 -15.93 7.14
CA ALA A 135 13.10 -16.36 7.33
C ALA A 135 12.32 -15.32 8.12
N ASP A 136 10.99 -15.47 8.15
CA ASP A 136 10.13 -14.54 8.85
C ASP A 136 10.59 -14.42 10.30
N ASN A 137 10.82 -15.47 11.08
CA ASN A 137 11.25 -15.37 12.49
C ASN A 137 12.71 -14.89 12.74
N GLY A 138 13.42 -14.42 11.70
CA GLY A 138 14.84 -14.05 11.79
C GLY A 138 15.80 -15.24 11.74
N GLU A 139 15.29 -16.48 11.64
CA GLU A 139 16.13 -17.65 11.40
C GLU A 139 16.58 -17.72 9.93
N ILE A 140 17.45 -18.68 9.62
CA ILE A 140 17.93 -18.89 8.26
C ILE A 140 17.07 -19.95 7.59
N CYS A 141 16.48 -19.61 6.45
CA CYS A 141 15.84 -20.58 5.56
C CYS A 141 16.69 -20.84 4.31
N LYS A 142 16.49 -22.01 3.71
CA LYS A 142 17.22 -22.48 2.51
C LYS A 142 16.30 -22.43 1.29
N THR A 143 16.82 -21.95 0.17
CA THR A 143 16.11 -21.86 -1.11
C THR A 143 17.05 -22.28 -2.26
N PRO A 144 16.56 -22.86 -3.38
CA PRO A 144 17.39 -23.14 -4.55
C PRO A 144 18.24 -21.94 -4.95
N PHE A 145 19.44 -22.17 -5.49
CA PHE A 145 20.40 -21.11 -5.80
C PHE A 145 19.79 -19.99 -6.67
N ASP A 146 19.02 -20.37 -7.68
CA ASP A 146 18.36 -19.46 -8.62
C ASP A 146 17.04 -18.87 -8.09
N ALA A 147 16.48 -19.40 -6.99
CA ALA A 147 15.25 -18.91 -6.41
C ALA A 147 15.52 -17.64 -5.56
N PRO A 148 14.69 -16.60 -5.61
CA PRO A 148 14.94 -15.37 -4.87
C PRO A 148 14.80 -15.56 -3.35
N CYS A 149 15.29 -14.59 -2.61
CA CYS A 149 14.80 -14.27 -1.27
C CYS A 149 13.76 -13.15 -1.40
N TYR A 150 12.77 -13.08 -0.50
CA TYR A 150 11.85 -11.96 -0.47
C TYR A 150 11.93 -11.20 0.85
N LEU A 151 11.50 -9.95 0.79
CA LEU A 151 11.35 -9.06 1.92
C LEU A 151 9.94 -8.44 1.88
N TRP A 152 9.17 -8.64 2.94
CA TRP A 152 7.83 -8.08 3.11
C TRP A 152 7.76 -7.39 4.47
N ARG A 153 7.00 -6.29 4.58
CA ARG A 153 6.79 -5.56 5.83
C ARG A 153 5.82 -6.30 6.78
N ASN A 154 6.34 -7.25 7.55
CA ASN A 154 5.66 -7.95 8.66
C ASN A 154 6.47 -7.72 9.95
N PRO A 155 6.02 -8.10 11.15
CA PRO A 155 6.77 -7.91 12.39
C PRO A 155 8.21 -8.45 12.38
N THR A 156 8.54 -9.32 11.43
CA THR A 156 9.80 -10.07 11.44
C THR A 156 10.55 -10.07 10.08
N ASN A 157 10.02 -9.40 9.05
CA ASN A 157 10.69 -9.01 7.79
C ASN A 157 11.52 -10.09 7.05
N GLY A 158 10.89 -11.00 6.27
CA GLY A 158 11.57 -11.70 5.17
C GLY A 158 11.17 -13.16 4.95
N GLY A 159 11.57 -13.75 3.82
CA GLY A 159 11.45 -15.20 3.63
C GLY A 159 12.17 -15.75 2.41
N CYS A 160 12.01 -17.07 2.21
CA CYS A 160 12.64 -17.82 1.13
C CYS A 160 11.71 -17.98 -0.08
N GLY A 161 12.30 -17.91 -1.27
CA GLY A 161 11.61 -18.15 -2.52
C GLY A 161 10.95 -16.89 -3.09
N ALA A 162 10.00 -17.13 -3.99
CA ALA A 162 9.27 -16.07 -4.66
C ALA A 162 8.36 -15.32 -3.69
N CYS A 163 8.11 -14.06 -4.02
CA CYS A 163 7.23 -13.18 -3.32
C CYS A 163 5.82 -13.79 -3.16
N PRO A 164 5.33 -14.02 -1.92
CA PRO A 164 3.99 -14.57 -1.72
C PRO A 164 2.88 -13.59 -2.10
N PHE A 165 3.22 -12.30 -2.25
CA PHE A 165 2.27 -11.23 -2.50
C PHE A 165 2.92 -10.08 -3.29
N PHE A 166 2.13 -9.13 -3.76
CA PHE A 166 2.58 -8.00 -4.59
C PHE A 166 3.29 -6.86 -3.82
N THR A 167 3.21 -6.80 -2.48
CA THR A 167 3.89 -5.78 -1.65
C THR A 167 5.17 -6.31 -1.02
N CYS A 168 5.87 -7.21 -1.69
CA CYS A 168 7.20 -7.63 -1.28
C CYS A 168 8.23 -7.39 -2.39
N LYS A 169 9.48 -7.33 -1.96
CA LYS A 169 10.64 -7.09 -2.79
C LYS A 169 11.46 -8.38 -2.85
N GLU A 170 11.76 -8.83 -4.06
CA GLU A 170 12.65 -9.96 -4.27
C GLU A 170 14.10 -9.50 -4.40
N CYS A 171 15.04 -10.34 -4.00
CA CYS A 171 16.46 -10.14 -4.19
C CYS A 171 17.16 -11.49 -4.41
N ASN A 172 18.23 -11.49 -5.21
CA ASN A 172 18.78 -12.73 -5.75
C ASN A 172 20.11 -13.18 -5.12
N THR A 173 20.72 -12.35 -4.26
CA THR A 173 22.01 -12.68 -3.63
C THR A 173 21.81 -13.32 -2.26
N HIS A 174 22.87 -13.95 -1.74
CA HIS A 174 22.85 -14.60 -0.43
C HIS A 174 22.48 -13.62 0.68
N ARG A 175 21.46 -13.94 1.50
CA ARG A 175 20.98 -13.12 2.64
C ARG A 175 20.72 -11.64 2.30
N CYS A 176 20.27 -11.37 1.09
CA CYS A 176 20.01 -10.03 0.62
C CYS A 176 18.78 -9.36 1.26
N ASN A 177 17.90 -10.15 1.89
CA ASN A 177 16.67 -9.69 2.50
C ASN A 177 16.87 -9.25 3.96
N ASN A 178 17.90 -8.44 4.21
CA ASN A 178 18.27 -7.94 5.54
C ASN A 178 17.96 -6.44 5.75
N GLU A 179 17.23 -5.81 4.83
CA GLU A 179 16.85 -4.40 4.95
C GLU A 179 15.87 -4.20 6.11
N THR A 180 16.17 -3.25 7.00
CA THR A 180 15.31 -2.89 8.14
C THR A 180 14.29 -1.81 7.82
N GLU A 181 14.56 -1.02 6.78
CA GLU A 181 13.70 0.09 6.34
C GLU A 181 12.98 -0.28 5.05
N LEU A 182 11.82 -0.92 5.22
CA LEU A 182 10.95 -1.25 4.09
C LEU A 182 10.09 -0.06 3.68
N PRO A 183 9.76 0.09 2.38
CA PRO A 183 8.73 1.02 1.97
C PRO A 183 7.36 0.59 2.52
N PHE A 184 6.45 1.54 2.60
CA PHE A 184 5.02 1.27 2.75
C PHE A 184 4.41 1.11 1.37
N TYR A 185 3.22 0.53 1.32
CA TYR A 185 2.51 0.34 0.07
C TYR A 185 1.10 0.89 0.20
N CYS A 186 0.69 1.69 -0.76
CA CYS A 186 -0.69 2.18 -0.91
C CYS A 186 -1.25 1.71 -2.25
N PHE A 187 -2.57 1.71 -2.41
CA PHE A 187 -3.14 1.75 -3.75
C PHE A 187 -2.80 3.10 -4.40
N GLY A 188 -2.48 3.04 -5.68
CA GLY A 188 -2.17 4.15 -6.57
C GLY A 188 -3.04 4.12 -7.83
N PHE A 189 -2.48 4.52 -8.96
CA PHE A 189 -3.24 4.65 -10.21
C PHE A 189 -3.89 3.34 -10.65
N MET A 190 -5.18 3.36 -10.99
CA MET A 190 -5.96 2.17 -11.35
C MET A 190 -5.90 1.04 -10.30
N ALA A 191 -5.77 1.39 -9.03
CA ALA A 191 -5.56 0.44 -7.93
C ALA A 191 -4.29 -0.43 -8.10
N SER A 192 -3.26 0.10 -8.78
CA SER A 192 -1.92 -0.50 -8.74
C SER A 192 -1.29 -0.30 -7.36
N TYR A 193 -0.33 -1.14 -7.00
CA TYR A 193 0.47 -0.89 -5.80
C TYR A 193 1.47 0.24 -6.06
N LYS A 194 1.62 1.12 -5.08
CA LYS A 194 2.56 2.23 -5.08
C LYS A 194 3.41 2.16 -3.82
N GLU A 195 4.72 2.15 -3.99
CA GLU A 195 5.67 2.29 -2.89
C GLU A 195 5.65 3.72 -2.33
N CYS A 196 5.69 3.81 -1.00
CA CYS A 196 5.55 5.03 -0.24
C CYS A 196 6.60 5.10 0.87
N ASN A 197 7.12 6.29 1.15
CA ASN A 197 8.08 6.50 2.24
C ASN A 197 7.38 6.67 3.61
N GLU A 198 6.06 6.81 3.62
CA GLU A 198 5.24 7.02 4.81
C GLU A 198 4.12 5.99 4.92
N SER A 199 3.66 5.73 6.15
CA SER A 199 2.61 4.73 6.43
C SER A 199 1.20 5.17 6.06
N ASN A 200 1.01 6.46 5.80
CA ASN A 200 -0.28 7.02 5.50
C ASN A 200 -0.61 6.78 4.02
N CYS A 201 -1.84 6.40 3.74
CA CYS A 201 -2.42 6.37 2.41
C CYS A 201 -3.72 7.16 2.42
N TYR A 202 -4.08 7.74 1.28
CA TYR A 202 -5.39 8.35 1.12
C TYR A 202 -6.11 7.87 -0.14
N ILE A 203 -7.44 7.95 -0.08
CA ILE A 203 -8.34 7.75 -1.20
C ILE A 203 -9.31 8.94 -1.25
N ALA A 204 -9.44 9.53 -2.44
CA ALA A 204 -10.31 10.66 -2.69
C ALA A 204 -11.31 10.34 -3.80
N LYS A 205 -12.56 10.75 -3.60
CA LYS A 205 -13.63 10.59 -4.58
C LYS A 205 -13.80 11.86 -5.40
N ILE A 206 -13.59 11.75 -6.70
CA ILE A 206 -13.74 12.81 -7.68
C ILE A 206 -15.11 12.64 -8.32
N GLU A 207 -16.03 13.55 -8.03
CA GLU A 207 -17.35 13.60 -8.64
C GLU A 207 -17.48 14.89 -9.45
N GLU A 208 -17.50 14.78 -10.78
CA GLU A 208 -17.65 15.94 -11.66
C GLU A 208 -18.83 15.75 -12.62
N LYS A 209 -19.57 16.84 -12.86
CA LYS A 209 -20.64 16.88 -13.85
C LYS A 209 -20.19 17.72 -15.03
N VAL A 210 -20.08 17.09 -16.19
CA VAL A 210 -19.75 17.79 -17.44
C VAL A 210 -20.87 17.51 -18.43
N ARG A 211 -21.63 18.55 -18.77
CA ARG A 211 -22.87 18.45 -19.54
C ARG A 211 -23.83 17.45 -18.85
N ASP A 212 -24.25 16.41 -19.56
CA ASP A 212 -25.17 15.38 -19.05
C ASP A 212 -24.46 14.13 -18.49
N LYS A 213 -23.12 14.09 -18.53
CA LYS A 213 -22.34 12.96 -18.00
C LYS A 213 -21.84 13.28 -16.59
N LYS A 214 -22.18 12.39 -15.65
CA LYS A 214 -21.60 12.36 -14.31
C LYS A 214 -20.41 11.41 -14.32
N ILE A 215 -19.25 11.91 -13.91
CA ILE A 215 -18.05 11.10 -13.73
C ILE A 215 -17.86 10.88 -12.23
N GLN A 216 -17.60 9.63 -11.85
CA GLN A 216 -17.18 9.25 -10.52
C GLN A 216 -15.91 8.41 -10.66
N GLN A 217 -14.83 8.87 -10.07
CA GLN A 217 -13.55 8.16 -10.05
C GLN A 217 -12.91 8.29 -8.67
N TYR A 218 -12.14 7.28 -8.29
CA TYR A 218 -11.29 7.33 -7.11
C TYR A 218 -9.86 7.65 -7.51
N HIS A 219 -9.23 8.49 -6.71
CA HIS A 219 -7.80 8.77 -6.76
C HIS A 219 -7.17 8.25 -5.47
N TYR A 220 -6.03 7.60 -5.60
CA TYR A 220 -5.34 6.91 -4.52
C TYR A 220 -3.89 7.37 -4.51
N ASP A 221 -3.35 7.66 -3.34
CA ASP A 221 -1.95 8.00 -3.21
C ASP A 221 -1.40 7.79 -1.80
N CYS A 222 -0.08 7.94 -1.68
CA CYS A 222 0.64 8.02 -0.42
C CYS A 222 0.32 9.32 0.32
N GLY A 223 0.45 9.29 1.63
CA GLY A 223 0.32 10.43 2.52
C GLY A 223 -1.10 10.67 3.03
N LYS A 224 -1.31 11.89 3.53
CA LYS A 224 -2.60 12.35 4.07
C LYS A 224 -3.45 12.99 2.99
N CYS A 225 -4.73 13.18 3.30
CA CYS A 225 -5.66 13.87 2.41
C CYS A 225 -5.19 15.29 2.05
N PRO A 226 -4.85 15.56 0.77
CA PRO A 226 -4.28 16.84 0.38
C PRO A 226 -5.29 17.98 0.49
N THR A 227 -4.79 19.17 0.84
CA THR A 227 -5.57 20.42 0.89
C THR A 227 -5.37 21.30 -0.33
N ASP A 228 -4.35 21.02 -1.13
CA ASP A 228 -3.93 21.88 -2.23
C ASP A 228 -4.52 21.43 -3.58
N ILE A 229 -4.19 22.19 -4.63
CA ILE A 229 -4.58 21.87 -6.00
C ILE A 229 -3.66 20.77 -6.53
N LEU A 230 -4.25 19.69 -7.07
CA LEU A 230 -3.55 18.62 -7.76
C LEU A 230 -3.85 18.63 -9.26
N ASP A 231 -2.81 18.35 -10.06
CA ASP A 231 -2.96 18.00 -11.47
C ASP A 231 -3.20 16.50 -11.60
N LEU A 232 -4.44 16.12 -11.88
CA LEU A 232 -4.83 14.73 -12.11
C LEU A 232 -4.98 14.39 -13.60
N SER A 233 -4.60 15.29 -14.49
CA SER A 233 -4.65 15.05 -15.94
C SER A 233 -3.87 13.80 -16.39
N PRO A 234 -2.75 13.39 -15.77
CA PRO A 234 -2.06 12.13 -16.13
C PRO A 234 -2.89 10.88 -15.84
N TYR A 235 -3.82 10.94 -14.89
CA TYR A 235 -4.55 9.77 -14.38
C TYR A 235 -5.90 9.55 -15.07
N ILE A 236 -6.34 10.49 -15.91
CA ILE A 236 -7.70 10.43 -16.48
C ILE A 236 -7.62 10.03 -17.95
N LYS A 237 -7.98 8.77 -18.24
CA LYS A 237 -8.03 8.20 -19.60
C LYS A 237 -9.22 8.71 -20.44
N ILE A 238 -9.54 10.00 -20.37
CA ILE A 238 -10.61 10.60 -21.17
C ILE A 238 -9.97 11.33 -22.35
N LYS A 239 -10.35 10.94 -23.58
CA LYS A 239 -9.80 11.52 -24.82
C LYS A 239 -10.31 12.95 -25.12
N ASP A 240 -11.29 13.44 -24.37
CA ASP A 240 -11.87 14.77 -24.55
C ASP A 240 -10.99 15.87 -23.92
N LYS A 241 -10.40 16.72 -24.76
CA LYS A 241 -9.51 17.82 -24.35
C LYS A 241 -10.18 18.82 -23.41
N SER A 242 -11.49 19.03 -23.52
CA SER A 242 -12.23 19.93 -22.63
C SER A 242 -12.33 19.38 -21.20
N PHE A 243 -12.33 18.05 -21.05
CA PHE A 243 -12.30 17.37 -19.77
C PHE A 243 -10.90 17.38 -19.17
N LEU A 244 -9.85 17.11 -19.95
CA LEU A 244 -8.47 17.10 -19.46
C LEU A 244 -8.10 18.42 -18.78
N ASN A 245 -8.50 19.56 -19.36
CA ASN A 245 -8.21 20.87 -18.79
C ASN A 245 -8.91 21.14 -17.45
N LYS A 246 -10.07 20.53 -17.16
CA LYS A 246 -10.73 20.65 -15.85
C LYS A 246 -10.01 19.88 -14.75
N PHE A 247 -9.34 18.80 -15.11
CA PHE A 247 -8.64 17.94 -14.16
C PHE A 247 -7.17 18.33 -13.93
N LYS A 248 -6.66 19.33 -14.66
CA LYS A 248 -5.34 19.92 -14.40
C LYS A 248 -5.25 20.69 -13.09
N HIS A 249 -6.39 21.16 -12.58
CA HIS A 249 -6.45 21.97 -11.37
C HIS A 249 -7.62 21.52 -10.48
N ILE A 250 -7.58 20.27 -10.00
CA ILE A 250 -8.56 19.81 -9.01
C ILE A 250 -8.17 20.34 -7.64
N ASP A 251 -9.05 21.14 -7.08
CA ASP A 251 -8.94 21.59 -5.68
C ASP A 251 -9.36 20.46 -4.73
N MET A 252 -8.37 19.78 -4.14
CA MET A 252 -8.60 18.64 -3.24
C MET A 252 -9.26 19.04 -1.91
N SER A 253 -9.20 20.32 -1.56
CA SER A 253 -9.94 20.85 -0.41
C SER A 253 -11.45 20.75 -0.60
N LYS A 254 -11.93 20.61 -1.85
CA LYS A 254 -13.35 20.50 -2.21
C LYS A 254 -13.82 19.05 -2.39
N MET A 255 -12.91 18.09 -2.45
CA MET A 255 -13.19 16.68 -2.70
C MET A 255 -13.37 15.90 -1.40
N GLN A 256 -14.15 14.83 -1.47
CA GLN A 256 -14.23 13.88 -0.36
C GLN A 256 -12.95 13.07 -0.30
N CYS A 257 -12.33 12.99 0.87
CA CYS A 257 -11.11 12.23 1.05
C CYS A 257 -11.11 11.50 2.40
N ALA A 258 -10.58 10.28 2.38
CA ALA A 258 -10.34 9.45 3.55
C ALA A 258 -8.87 9.03 3.58
N GLU A 259 -8.28 9.05 4.77
CA GLU A 259 -6.91 8.60 5.03
C GLU A 259 -6.91 7.35 5.92
N CYS A 260 -5.89 6.53 5.78
CA CYS A 260 -5.64 5.33 6.58
C CYS A 260 -4.13 5.18 6.82
N SER A 261 -3.74 4.36 7.80
CA SER A 261 -2.34 4.18 8.16
C SER A 261 -2.01 2.72 8.52
N ASN A 262 -0.72 2.41 8.51
CA ASN A 262 -0.10 1.19 9.05
C ASN A 262 -0.47 -0.14 8.38
N SER A 263 -1.31 -0.14 7.35
CA SER A 263 -1.71 -1.35 6.61
C SER A 263 -1.45 -1.17 5.12
N PRO A 264 -0.85 -2.16 4.44
CA PRO A 264 -0.57 -2.08 3.02
C PRO A 264 -1.88 -1.96 2.24
N ALA A 265 -1.92 -1.01 1.31
CA ALA A 265 -3.06 -0.77 0.43
C ALA A 265 -4.39 -0.58 1.19
N CYS A 266 -4.34 0.05 2.37
CA CYS A 266 -5.51 0.28 3.22
C CYS A 266 -6.56 1.22 2.59
N ASN A 267 -6.18 2.00 1.58
CA ASN A 267 -6.99 3.02 0.93
C ASN A 267 -7.87 2.45 -0.19
N ALA A 268 -8.45 1.27 -0.02
CA ALA A 268 -9.34 0.66 -1.01
C ALA A 268 -10.71 1.36 -1.14
N ASP A 269 -11.45 1.08 -2.20
CA ASP A 269 -12.82 1.61 -2.39
C ASP A 269 -13.75 1.22 -1.25
N THR A 270 -13.69 -0.06 -0.84
CA THR A 270 -14.48 -0.59 0.28
C THR A 270 -14.14 0.08 1.60
N TYR A 271 -12.90 0.57 1.76
CA TYR A 271 -12.51 1.38 2.91
C TYR A 271 -13.22 2.73 2.89
N PHE A 272 -13.19 3.44 1.76
CA PHE A 272 -13.84 4.74 1.59
C PHE A 272 -15.36 4.68 1.78
N GLU A 273 -16.02 3.68 1.20
CA GLU A 273 -17.48 3.53 1.27
C GLU A 273 -18.01 3.30 2.70
N LYS A 274 -17.19 2.67 3.55
CA LYS A 274 -17.51 2.45 4.96
C LYS A 274 -17.26 3.68 5.83
N LYS A 275 -16.66 4.75 5.31
CA LYS A 275 -16.33 5.93 6.12
C LYS A 275 -17.53 6.80 6.43
N LEU A 276 -17.51 7.31 7.66
CA LEU A 276 -18.51 8.22 8.17
C LEU A 276 -18.31 9.62 7.58
N PHE A 277 -18.93 9.85 6.42
CA PHE A 277 -19.13 11.21 5.90
C PHE A 277 -20.48 11.73 6.36
N CYS A 278 -20.54 12.99 6.80
CA CYS A 278 -21.79 13.62 7.23
C CYS A 278 -22.26 14.65 6.19
N TRP A 279 -23.54 15.03 6.24
CA TRP A 279 -23.97 16.28 5.62
C TRP A 279 -23.43 17.46 6.42
N GLU A 280 -22.97 18.49 5.72
CA GLU A 280 -22.50 19.75 6.29
C GLU A 280 -23.41 20.88 5.85
N ARG A 281 -23.89 21.67 6.81
CA ARG A 281 -24.73 22.83 6.54
C ARG A 281 -24.52 23.87 7.64
N ASP A 282 -24.15 25.07 7.23
CA ASP A 282 -24.21 26.25 8.07
C ASP A 282 -25.64 26.81 8.05
N VAL A 283 -26.04 27.48 9.13
CA VAL A 283 -27.31 28.19 9.26
C VAL A 283 -27.62 29.08 8.04
N LYS A 284 -26.61 29.78 7.49
CA LYS A 284 -26.80 30.69 6.34
C LYS A 284 -26.99 29.97 5.00
N LYS A 285 -26.73 28.66 4.92
CA LYS A 285 -26.84 27.88 3.69
C LYS A 285 -28.20 27.23 3.57
N TRP A 286 -28.78 27.28 2.37
CA TRP A 286 -30.07 26.66 2.08
C TRP A 286 -29.96 25.14 1.87
N THR A 287 -28.90 24.70 1.20
CA THR A 287 -28.69 23.30 0.84
C THR A 287 -27.51 22.71 1.62
N PRO A 288 -27.64 21.48 2.16
CA PRO A 288 -26.50 20.77 2.71
C PRO A 288 -25.54 20.34 1.61
N THR A 289 -24.26 20.30 1.95
CA THR A 289 -23.19 19.75 1.11
C THR A 289 -22.64 18.48 1.72
N LYS A 290 -22.12 17.56 0.90
CA LYS A 290 -21.42 16.38 1.42
C LYS A 290 -20.17 16.82 2.19
N GLY A 291 -19.94 16.24 3.36
CA GLY A 291 -18.73 16.45 4.12
C GLY A 291 -17.50 15.95 3.37
N ARG A 292 -16.41 16.70 3.47
CA ARG A 292 -15.21 16.51 2.63
C ARG A 292 -14.17 15.62 3.27
N ARG A 293 -14.26 15.41 4.58
CA ARG A 293 -13.36 14.57 5.37
C ARG A 293 -14.18 13.59 6.19
N VAL A 294 -13.53 12.51 6.58
CA VAL A 294 -14.12 11.50 7.45
C VAL A 294 -14.34 12.11 8.84
N CYS A 295 -15.54 11.94 9.38
CA CYS A 295 -15.85 12.32 10.74
C CYS A 295 -15.39 11.23 11.71
N GLY A 296 -14.99 11.61 12.93
CA GLY A 296 -14.50 10.67 13.94
C GLY A 296 -15.55 9.64 14.37
N GLU A 297 -16.53 10.05 15.18
CA GLU A 297 -17.45 9.11 15.84
C GLU A 297 -18.93 9.29 15.44
N SER A 298 -19.34 10.51 15.09
CA SER A 298 -20.75 10.80 14.86
C SER A 298 -20.96 11.93 13.85
N CYS A 299 -22.16 11.97 13.29
CA CYS A 299 -22.74 13.14 12.63
C CYS A 299 -23.74 13.79 13.58
N PHE A 300 -23.95 15.10 13.43
CA PHE A 300 -25.04 15.79 14.11
C PHE A 300 -25.94 16.55 13.14
N ILE A 301 -27.20 16.73 13.56
CA ILE A 301 -28.11 17.73 13.02
C ILE A 301 -28.84 18.42 14.16
N GLY A 302 -28.92 19.74 14.12
CA GLY A 302 -29.64 20.52 15.12
C GLY A 302 -30.16 21.84 14.57
N VAL A 303 -30.78 22.62 15.43
CA VAL A 303 -31.35 23.92 15.08
C VAL A 303 -30.70 25.02 15.90
N ASP A 304 -30.17 26.02 15.21
CA ASP A 304 -29.68 27.26 15.83
C ASP A 304 -30.89 28.12 16.22
N GLN A 305 -31.05 28.37 17.52
CA GLN A 305 -32.18 29.13 18.04
C GLN A 305 -32.12 30.62 17.67
N SER A 306 -30.91 31.19 17.61
CA SER A 306 -30.72 32.63 17.35
C SER A 306 -31.03 32.99 15.90
N LYS A 307 -30.73 32.08 14.98
CA LYS A 307 -30.89 32.30 13.53
C LYS A 307 -32.02 31.48 12.90
N MET A 308 -32.70 30.66 13.70
CA MET A 308 -33.79 29.77 13.28
C MET A 308 -33.44 28.89 12.07
N GLY A 309 -32.20 28.40 12.00
CA GLY A 309 -31.70 27.61 10.86
C GLY A 309 -31.13 26.26 11.26
N PHE A 310 -31.12 25.33 10.31
CA PHE A 310 -30.53 24.00 10.49
C PHE A 310 -29.01 24.06 10.44
N VAL A 311 -28.37 23.31 11.32
CA VAL A 311 -26.92 23.08 11.33
C VAL A 311 -26.66 21.59 11.26
N GLN A 312 -25.77 21.19 10.35
CA GLN A 312 -25.37 19.80 10.15
C GLN A 312 -23.84 19.74 10.09
N GLY A 313 -23.23 18.71 10.68
CA GLY A 313 -21.79 18.54 10.62
C GLY A 313 -21.29 17.24 11.25
N CYS A 314 -19.96 17.15 11.36
CA CYS A 314 -19.26 16.09 12.07
C CYS A 314 -19.25 16.33 13.59
N GLY A 315 -19.25 15.24 14.35
CA GLY A 315 -19.05 15.24 15.80
C GLY A 315 -20.35 15.27 16.60
N ASN A 316 -20.17 15.47 17.90
CA ASN A 316 -21.27 15.48 18.87
C ASN A 316 -22.06 16.80 18.80
N CYS A 317 -23.30 16.73 19.24
CA CYS A 317 -24.20 17.87 19.26
C CYS A 317 -23.61 19.07 20.04
N PRO A 318 -23.41 20.23 19.37
CA PRO A 318 -22.99 21.44 20.04
C PRO A 318 -24.03 21.92 21.05
N SER A 319 -23.57 22.43 22.20
CA SER A 319 -24.43 22.87 23.32
C SER A 319 -25.35 24.04 22.97
N ASN A 320 -25.00 24.84 21.96
CA ASN A 320 -25.78 25.97 21.47
C ASN A 320 -26.94 25.58 20.52
N LEU A 321 -27.04 24.31 20.12
CA LEU A 321 -28.12 23.83 19.24
C LEU A 321 -29.29 23.25 20.04
N LYS A 322 -30.51 23.48 19.55
CA LYS A 322 -31.74 22.84 20.05
C LYS A 322 -32.13 21.67 19.16
N LYS A 323 -32.79 20.68 19.76
CA LYS A 323 -33.25 19.44 19.10
C LYS A 323 -32.12 18.75 18.34
N CYS A 324 -30.92 18.82 18.90
CA CYS A 324 -29.78 18.24 18.24
C CYS A 324 -29.82 16.71 18.40
N LEU A 325 -29.60 16.01 17.30
CA LEU A 325 -29.55 14.56 17.24
C LEU A 325 -28.21 14.12 16.69
N ASN A 326 -27.66 13.06 17.27
CA ASN A 326 -26.48 12.37 16.76
C ASN A 326 -26.86 11.08 16.04
N CYS A 327 -26.02 10.66 15.10
CA CYS A 327 -26.11 9.38 14.42
C CYS A 327 -24.73 8.96 13.88
N ASN A 328 -24.55 7.68 13.56
CA ASN A 328 -23.23 7.07 13.32
C ASN A 328 -23.13 6.32 11.97
N THR A 329 -24.06 6.56 11.04
CA THR A 329 -23.98 6.02 9.68
C THR A 329 -23.73 7.12 8.65
N PRO A 330 -23.11 6.83 7.50
CA PRO A 330 -22.82 7.86 6.50
C PRO A 330 -24.09 8.62 6.09
N TYR A 331 -24.01 9.95 6.08
CA TYR A 331 -25.09 10.87 5.68
C TYR A 331 -26.38 10.74 6.48
N CYS A 332 -26.29 10.21 7.71
CA CYS A 332 -27.45 9.94 8.54
C CYS A 332 -28.14 11.19 9.10
N ASN A 333 -27.45 12.34 9.12
CA ASN A 333 -27.88 13.56 9.79
C ASN A 333 -28.81 14.41 8.91
N VAL A 334 -29.95 13.85 8.51
CA VAL A 334 -30.93 14.46 7.60
C VAL A 334 -32.06 15.20 8.35
N ILE A 335 -32.60 16.26 7.74
CA ILE A 335 -33.58 17.19 8.37
C ILE A 335 -34.85 16.48 8.83
N ASN A 336 -35.32 15.47 8.10
CA ASN A 336 -36.52 14.72 8.42
C ASN A 336 -36.41 13.87 9.71
N LYS A 337 -35.21 13.72 10.30
CA LYS A 337 -35.05 13.09 11.62
C LYS A 337 -35.41 14.02 12.78
N LEU A 338 -35.47 15.33 12.56
CA LEU A 338 -35.89 16.27 13.59
C LEU A 338 -37.39 16.16 13.80
N SER A 339 -37.82 16.00 15.06
CA SER A 339 -39.23 15.98 15.39
C SER A 339 -39.90 17.31 15.00
N THR A 340 -41.07 17.21 14.36
CA THR A 340 -41.92 18.35 14.00
C THR A 340 -43.35 18.03 14.44
N ILE A 341 -44.16 19.06 14.56
CA ILE A 341 -45.61 18.93 14.73
C ILE A 341 -46.31 19.52 13.51
N LYS A 342 -47.54 19.10 13.25
CA LYS A 342 -48.43 19.69 12.26
C LYS A 342 -49.42 20.62 12.97
N CYS A 343 -49.67 21.79 12.39
CA CYS A 343 -50.71 22.69 12.88
C CYS A 343 -51.67 23.06 11.75
N HIS A 344 -52.89 23.45 12.10
CA HIS A 344 -53.74 24.18 11.18
C HIS A 344 -53.17 25.57 10.91
N TYR A 345 -53.26 25.98 9.66
CA TYR A 345 -52.87 27.30 9.15
C TYR A 345 -53.99 27.85 8.26
N LEU A 346 -54.42 29.07 8.55
CA LEU A 346 -55.44 29.76 7.75
C LEU A 346 -54.81 30.48 6.56
N ILE A 347 -55.30 30.16 5.37
CA ILE A 347 -54.86 30.78 4.11
C ILE A 347 -55.68 32.03 3.81
N SER A 348 -56.98 31.99 4.11
CA SER A 348 -57.88 33.13 3.98
C SER A 348 -58.31 33.62 5.36
N LYS A 349 -58.15 34.93 5.61
CA LYS A 349 -58.64 35.61 6.81
C LYS A 349 -60.08 36.12 6.64
N THR A 350 -60.68 35.94 5.47
CA THR A 350 -62.06 36.31 5.12
C THR A 350 -62.90 35.07 4.85
N LYS A 351 -64.19 35.11 5.22
CA LYS A 351 -65.10 33.97 5.02
C LYS A 351 -65.32 33.70 3.52
N PRO A 352 -65.42 32.42 3.10
CA PRO A 352 -65.25 31.21 3.90
C PRO A 352 -63.79 30.96 4.29
N PHE A 353 -63.55 30.60 5.56
CA PHE A 353 -62.21 30.31 6.06
C PHE A 353 -61.69 29.02 5.42
N VAL A 354 -60.51 29.09 4.80
CA VAL A 354 -59.83 27.93 4.23
C VAL A 354 -58.63 27.58 5.10
N LYS A 355 -58.70 26.44 5.79
CA LYS A 355 -57.60 25.88 6.59
C LYS A 355 -56.78 24.88 5.78
N LYS A 356 -55.46 24.89 5.95
CA LYS A 356 -54.55 23.82 5.52
C LYS A 356 -53.75 23.29 6.70
N GLU A 357 -53.23 22.08 6.56
CA GLU A 357 -52.22 21.54 7.45
C GLU A 357 -50.85 22.07 7.04
N LYS A 358 -50.05 22.46 8.03
CA LYS A 358 -48.68 22.92 7.84
C LYS A 358 -47.78 22.22 8.82
N ILE A 359 -46.68 21.64 8.33
CA ILE A 359 -45.59 21.14 9.17
C ILE A 359 -44.87 22.35 9.76
N CYS A 360 -44.77 22.38 11.07
CA CYS A 360 -44.09 23.45 11.77
C CYS A 360 -42.58 23.34 11.66
N HIS A 361 -41.92 24.49 11.69
CA HIS A 361 -40.47 24.53 11.86
C HIS A 361 -40.11 23.75 13.15
N PRO A 362 -39.03 22.95 13.18
CA PRO A 362 -38.72 22.14 14.36
C PRO A 362 -38.60 22.93 15.67
N LEU A 363 -38.32 24.23 15.67
CA LEU A 363 -38.35 25.04 16.89
C LEU A 363 -39.75 25.26 17.47
N HIS A 364 -40.80 25.09 16.69
CA HIS A 364 -42.18 25.25 17.13
C HIS A 364 -42.77 23.89 17.51
N PHE A 365 -43.04 23.74 18.79
CA PHE A 365 -43.68 22.57 19.40
C PHE A 365 -45.09 22.86 19.87
N SER A 366 -45.64 24.00 19.48
CA SER A 366 -47.02 24.33 19.78
C SER A 366 -47.73 24.79 18.54
N CYS A 367 -49.04 24.58 18.54
CA CYS A 367 -49.95 25.27 17.67
C CYS A 367 -50.67 26.33 18.49
N TYR A 368 -51.05 27.44 17.85
CA TYR A 368 -51.98 28.39 18.46
C TYR A 368 -53.16 28.64 17.55
N ILE A 369 -54.26 29.02 18.20
CA ILE A 369 -55.43 29.62 17.59
C ILE A 369 -55.74 30.91 18.34
N ALA A 370 -56.00 31.98 17.61
CA ALA A 370 -56.33 33.28 18.17
C ALA A 370 -57.53 33.91 17.45
N LYS A 371 -58.30 34.71 18.17
CA LYS A 371 -59.32 35.60 17.63
C LYS A 371 -58.88 37.05 17.83
N ASP A 372 -58.96 37.85 16.78
CA ASP A 372 -58.77 39.29 16.89
C ASP A 372 -60.05 40.00 17.38
N ILE A 373 -59.95 41.33 17.58
CA ILE A 373 -61.09 42.15 18.05
C ILE A 373 -62.27 42.19 17.07
N PHE A 374 -62.08 41.78 15.82
CA PHE A 374 -63.11 41.72 14.78
C PHE A 374 -63.65 40.29 14.61
N GLY A 375 -63.28 39.36 15.49
CA GLY A 375 -63.70 37.96 15.42
C GLY A 375 -63.03 37.14 14.31
N ARG A 376 -61.98 37.66 13.66
CA ARG A 376 -61.20 36.91 12.67
C ARG A 376 -60.28 35.93 13.37
N VAL A 377 -60.25 34.69 12.86
CA VAL A 377 -59.43 33.61 13.41
C VAL A 377 -58.05 33.61 12.76
N GLU A 378 -57.00 33.40 13.57
CA GLU A 378 -55.62 33.12 13.12
C GLU A 378 -55.18 31.79 13.73
N GLN A 379 -54.73 30.86 12.89
CA GLN A 379 -54.19 29.56 13.28
C GLN A 379 -52.77 29.46 12.73
N ASN A 380 -51.79 29.09 13.57
CA ASN A 380 -50.41 28.91 13.11
C ASN A 380 -49.58 28.06 14.08
N CYS A 381 -48.34 27.79 13.69
CA CYS A 381 -47.30 27.25 14.54
C CYS A 381 -46.80 28.30 15.55
N GLY A 382 -46.43 27.85 16.74
CA GLY A 382 -45.80 28.65 17.78
C GLY A 382 -46.71 28.91 18.97
N VAL A 383 -46.23 29.80 19.85
CA VAL A 383 -46.97 30.25 21.04
C VAL A 383 -47.91 31.39 20.67
N CYS A 384 -48.85 31.70 21.56
CA CYS A 384 -49.75 32.82 21.39
C CYS A 384 -49.01 34.16 21.19
N PRO A 385 -49.23 34.85 20.05
CA PRO A 385 -48.70 36.19 19.85
C PRO A 385 -49.31 37.17 20.87
N SER A 386 -48.50 38.06 21.44
CA SER A 386 -48.92 39.04 22.45
C SER A 386 -50.00 40.03 21.95
N LYS A 387 -50.15 40.20 20.63
CA LYS A 387 -51.21 41.02 20.01
C LYS A 387 -52.63 40.48 20.24
N TYR A 388 -52.79 39.22 20.63
CA TYR A 388 -54.11 38.59 20.78
C TYR A 388 -54.50 38.44 22.25
N LYS A 389 -55.62 39.05 22.64
CA LYS A 389 -56.23 38.85 23.96
C LYS A 389 -56.90 37.48 24.09
N ASN A 390 -57.52 37.01 23.01
CA ASN A 390 -58.18 35.70 22.94
C ASN A 390 -57.31 34.74 22.13
N CYS A 391 -56.39 34.05 22.79
CA CYS A 391 -55.53 33.07 22.15
C CYS A 391 -55.37 31.82 23.02
N LEU A 392 -55.46 30.65 22.38
CA LEU A 392 -55.20 29.35 22.97
C LEU A 392 -53.99 28.74 22.26
N ALA A 393 -53.03 28.22 23.02
CA ALA A 393 -51.92 27.44 22.50
C ALA A 393 -51.93 26.04 23.11
N CYS A 394 -51.55 25.06 22.30
CA CYS A 394 -51.44 23.66 22.68
C CYS A 394 -50.05 23.16 22.28
N LYS A 395 -49.43 22.31 23.10
CA LYS A 395 -48.04 21.84 22.93
C LYS A 395 -48.01 20.36 22.58
N ASP A 396 -46.99 19.97 21.82
CA ASP A 396 -46.58 18.59 21.54
C ASP A 396 -47.70 17.68 20.99
N LYS A 397 -48.68 18.28 20.29
CA LYS A 397 -49.82 17.58 19.72
C LYS A 397 -50.12 18.09 18.31
N ASP A 398 -50.24 17.18 17.36
CA ASP A 398 -50.61 17.51 15.98
C ASP A 398 -52.05 18.03 15.90
N LEU A 399 -52.23 19.06 15.06
CA LEU A 399 -53.51 19.65 14.67
C LEU A 399 -54.37 20.10 15.86
N CYS A 400 -53.73 20.44 16.99
CA CYS A 400 -54.43 20.71 18.24
C CYS A 400 -55.10 22.09 18.30
N ASN A 401 -54.88 22.96 17.31
CA ASN A 401 -55.40 24.33 17.25
C ASN A 401 -56.71 24.44 16.47
N GLU A 402 -57.68 23.55 16.67
CA GLU A 402 -58.97 23.59 15.98
C GLU A 402 -59.86 24.77 16.41
N GLU A 403 -60.75 25.24 15.52
CA GLU A 403 -61.65 26.39 15.82
C GLU A 403 -62.64 26.10 16.95
N SER A 404 -63.08 24.84 17.10
CA SER A 404 -63.93 24.38 18.20
C SER A 404 -63.30 24.62 19.58
N THR A 405 -61.98 24.78 19.66
CA THR A 405 -61.25 24.90 20.93
C THR A 405 -61.22 26.33 21.49
N ILE A 406 -61.55 27.36 20.69
CA ILE A 406 -61.57 28.75 21.16
C ILE A 406 -62.99 29.15 21.56
N GLN A 407 -63.19 29.43 22.85
CA GLN A 407 -64.51 29.77 23.39
C GLN A 407 -65.15 30.95 22.61
N PRO A 408 -66.48 30.94 22.43
CA PRO A 408 -67.17 32.09 21.87
C PRO A 408 -66.90 33.29 22.77
N THR A 409 -66.40 34.38 22.19
CA THR A 409 -66.33 35.68 22.85
C THR A 409 -67.72 36.00 23.37
N LYS A 410 -67.89 36.08 24.69
CA LYS A 410 -69.07 36.70 25.27
C LYS A 410 -69.14 38.10 24.67
N ASN A 411 -70.20 38.36 23.90
CA ASN A 411 -70.46 39.66 23.31
C ASN A 411 -70.37 40.70 24.43
N LEU A 412 -69.45 41.66 24.27
CA LEU A 412 -69.39 42.89 25.05
C LEU A 412 -70.33 43.90 24.40
#